data_AF-A0AAW6EDK0-F1
#
_entry.id   AF-A0AAW6EDK0-F1
#
_cell.length_a   1.000
_cell.length_b   1.000
_cell.length_c   1.000
_cell.angle_alpha   90.00
_cell.angle_beta   90.00
_cell.angle_gamma   90.00
#
_symmetry.space_group_name_H-M   'P 1'
#
loop_
_entity.id
_entity.type
_entity.pdbx_description
1 polymer ?
#
loop_
_entity_poly.entity_id
_entity_poly.type
_entity_poly.pdbx_seq_one_letter_code
_entity_poly.pdbx_strand_id
1 'polypeptide(L)'
;MRYKDFYVRITPDKYIPRVDKKGDKILCEGFLIQIFAYKNEQDEIDNFSAAVGFEILENSLAEAKQLAKDFIDCENKIYQIDSNPIVT
;
A
#
# COMPACT_ATOMS: atom_id res chain seq x y z
N MET A 1 -9.05 -0.76 7.59
CA MET A 1 -9.51 0.63 7.78
C MET A 1 -10.23 1.08 6.53
N ARG A 2 -11.14 2.05 6.62
CA ARG A 2 -11.79 2.66 5.46
C ARG A 2 -11.08 3.96 5.12
N TYR A 3 -10.85 4.20 3.84
CA TYR A 3 -10.26 5.45 3.35
C TYR A 3 -10.81 5.76 1.96
N LYS A 4 -11.55 6.87 1.83
CA LYS A 4 -12.31 7.22 0.62
C LYS A 4 -13.22 6.03 0.21
N ASP A 5 -13.23 5.67 -1.07
CA ASP A 5 -14.02 4.58 -1.63
C ASP A 5 -13.33 3.20 -1.54
N PHE A 6 -12.38 3.05 -0.60
CA PHE A 6 -11.58 1.84 -0.44
C PHE A 6 -11.65 1.28 0.99
N TYR A 7 -11.62 -0.05 1.06
CA TYR A 7 -11.33 -0.79 2.28
C TYR A 7 -9.88 -1.28 2.23
N VAL A 8 -9.11 -0.99 3.28
CA VAL A 8 -7.69 -1.35 3.37
C VAL A 8 -7.47 -2.33 4.51
N ARG A 9 -6.97 -3.52 4.22
CA ARG A 9 -6.54 -4.51 5.22
C ARG A 9 -5.03 -4.42 5.39
N ILE A 10 -4.59 -4.33 6.64
CA ILE A 10 -3.17 -4.23 7.00
C ILE A 10 -2.89 -5.39 7.95
N THR A 11 -2.01 -6.29 7.54
CA THR A 11 -1.67 -7.52 8.27
C THR A 11 -0.17 -7.50 8.56
N PRO A 12 0.28 -7.67 9.82
CA PRO A 12 1.70 -7.81 10.11
C PRO A 12 2.31 -9.01 9.37
N ASP A 13 3.51 -8.84 8.83
CA ASP A 13 4.29 -9.89 8.17
C ASP A 13 5.75 -9.81 8.63
N LYS A 14 6.42 -10.96 8.73
CA LYS A 14 7.82 -11.10 9.17
C LYS A 14 8.75 -11.58 8.06
N TYR A 15 8.21 -11.90 6.88
CA TYR A 15 8.94 -12.56 5.81
C TYR A 15 8.86 -11.76 4.51
N ILE A 16 8.92 -10.43 4.60
CA ILE A 16 8.88 -9.55 3.44
C ILE A 16 10.27 -9.50 2.80
N PRO A 17 10.45 -10.00 1.55
CA PRO A 17 11.76 -9.98 0.91
C PRO A 17 12.15 -8.56 0.45
N ARG A 18 13.35 -8.14 0.81
CA ARG A 18 14.00 -6.92 0.31
C ARG A 18 15.46 -7.17 -0.04
N VAL A 19 16.05 -6.24 -0.77
CA VAL A 19 17.47 -6.27 -1.13
C VAL A 19 18.16 -5.16 -0.36
N ASP A 20 19.16 -5.53 0.44
CA ASP A 20 19.92 -4.55 1.22
C ASP A 20 20.89 -3.75 0.34
N LYS A 21 21.62 -2.81 0.94
CA LYS A 21 22.58 -1.95 0.22
C LYS A 21 23.76 -2.73 -0.41
N LYS A 22 24.00 -3.97 0.01
CA LYS A 22 25.05 -4.84 -0.53
C LYS A 22 24.53 -5.75 -1.64
N GLY A 23 23.22 -5.75 -1.90
CA GLY A 23 22.58 -6.62 -2.88
C GLY A 23 22.09 -7.94 -2.29
N ASP A 24 22.19 -8.13 -0.97
CA ASP A 24 21.78 -9.36 -0.30
C ASP A 24 20.26 -9.38 -0.11
N LYS A 25 19.65 -10.54 -0.40
CA LYS A 25 18.23 -10.77 -0.12
C LYS A 25 18.04 -11.01 1.37
N ILE A 26 17.24 -10.16 2.01
CA ILE A 26 16.90 -10.23 3.42
C ILE A 26 15.38 -10.33 3.61
N LEU A 27 14.97 -10.93 4.72
CA LEU A 27 13.57 -10.98 5.14
C LEU A 27 13.35 -9.93 6.23
N CYS A 28 12.39 -9.05 6.00
CA CYS A 28 12.07 -7.93 6.89
C CYS A 28 10.72 -8.15 7.57
N GLU A 29 10.61 -7.61 8.78
CA GLU A 29 9.32 -7.37 9.40
C GLU A 29 8.62 -6.16 8.76
N GLY A 30 7.30 -6.12 8.89
CA GLY A 30 6.47 -5.02 8.43
C GLY A 30 5.03 -5.46 8.23
N PHE A 31 4.42 -5.04 7.12
CA PHE A 31 2.99 -5.27 6.87
C PHE A 31 2.70 -5.61 5.41
N LEU A 32 1.78 -6.54 5.19
CA LEU A 32 1.04 -6.68 3.95
C LEU A 32 -0.14 -5.70 3.96
N ILE A 33 -0.27 -4.91 2.91
CA ILE A 33 -1.32 -3.91 2.72
C ILE A 33 -2.13 -4.34 1.50
N GLN A 34 -3.41 -4.61 1.70
CA GLN A 34 -4.34 -5.03 0.66
C GLN A 34 -5.46 -4.00 0.54
N ILE A 35 -5.80 -3.62 -0.70
CA ILE A 35 -6.82 -2.62 -1.02
C ILE A 35 -7.98 -3.30 -1.73
N PHE A 36 -9.20 -3.04 -1.25
CA PHE A 36 -10.45 -3.60 -1.77
C PHE A 36 -11.40 -2.51 -2.20
N ALA A 37 -12.22 -2.80 -3.20
CA ALA A 37 -13.35 -1.95 -3.58
C ALA A 37 -14.36 -1.87 -2.42
N TYR A 38 -14.78 -0.67 -2.04
CA TYR A 38 -15.73 -0.49 -0.92
C TYR A 38 -17.06 -1.20 -1.13
N LYS A 39 -17.57 -1.26 -2.37
CA LYS A 39 -18.91 -1.81 -2.66
C LYS A 39 -19.04 -3.30 -2.30
N ASN A 40 -17.95 -4.07 -2.39
CA ASN A 40 -18.01 -5.51 -2.21
C ASN A 40 -17.06 -6.04 -1.12
N GLU A 41 -16.06 -5.26 -0.66
CA GLU A 41 -15.01 -5.62 0.32
C GLU A 41 -14.31 -6.99 0.06
N GLN A 42 -14.60 -7.64 -1.08
CA GLN A 42 -14.11 -8.95 -1.51
C GLN A 42 -13.22 -8.84 -2.75
N ASP A 43 -13.48 -7.85 -3.60
CA ASP A 43 -12.70 -7.60 -4.81
C ASP A 43 -11.42 -6.84 -4.43
N GLU A 44 -10.32 -7.59 -4.28
CA GLU A 44 -8.99 -7.01 -4.13
C GLU A 44 -8.61 -6.27 -5.41
N ILE A 45 -8.28 -4.99 -5.28
CA ILE A 45 -7.85 -4.14 -6.38
C ILE A 45 -6.33 -4.17 -6.49
N ASP A 46 -5.64 -4.14 -5.34
CA ASP A 46 -4.20 -4.07 -5.28
C ASP A 46 -3.67 -4.62 -3.94
N ASN A 47 -2.42 -5.05 -3.93
CA ASN A 47 -1.69 -5.39 -2.71
C ASN A 47 -0.21 -5.05 -2.85
N PHE A 48 0.36 -4.62 -1.73
CA PHE A 48 1.79 -4.38 -1.61
C PHE A 48 2.26 -4.58 -0.17
N SER A 49 3.57 -4.64 0.02
CA SER A 49 4.17 -4.80 1.34
C SER A 49 4.95 -3.56 1.74
N ALA A 50 5.02 -3.30 3.04
CA ALA A 50 5.83 -2.25 3.64
C ALA A 50 6.80 -2.89 4.64
N ALA A 51 8.10 -2.78 4.41
CA ALA A 51 9.14 -3.35 5.26
C ALA A 51 9.80 -2.27 6.14
N VAL A 52 10.08 -2.64 7.38
CA VAL A 52 10.79 -1.80 8.35
C VAL A 52 12.23 -1.57 7.89
N GLY A 53 12.66 -0.31 7.90
CA GLY A 53 13.95 0.12 7.36
C GLY A 53 13.97 0.31 5.84
N PHE A 54 12.83 0.15 5.16
CA PHE A 54 12.65 0.39 3.73
C PHE A 54 11.55 1.42 3.47
N GLU A 55 10.28 0.98 3.42
CA GLU A 55 9.15 1.88 3.16
C GLU A 55 8.59 2.51 4.45
N ILE A 56 8.81 1.87 5.61
CA ILE A 56 8.46 2.40 6.93
C ILE A 56 9.70 2.40 7.83
N LEU A 57 9.77 3.38 8.73
CA LEU A 57 10.90 3.54 9.65
C LEU A 57 10.76 2.63 10.85
N GLU A 58 9.56 2.57 11.44
CA GLU A 58 9.26 1.74 12.60
C GLU A 58 8.20 0.67 12.26
N ASN A 59 8.18 -0.43 13.05
CA ASN A 59 7.14 -1.45 12.94
C ASN A 59 5.81 -0.94 13.55
N SER A 60 5.21 0.05 12.89
CA SER A 60 4.09 0.84 13.40
C SER A 60 2.90 0.75 12.47
N LEU A 61 1.76 0.35 13.04
CA LEU A 61 0.49 0.37 12.30
C LEU A 61 0.12 1.79 11.86
N ALA A 62 0.57 2.84 12.57
CA ALA A 62 0.32 4.22 12.17
C ALA A 62 1.06 4.58 10.88
N GLU A 63 2.32 4.18 10.75
CA GLU A 63 3.11 4.38 9.53
C GLU A 63 2.54 3.59 8.36
N ALA A 64 2.22 2.31 8.56
CA ALA A 64 1.59 1.49 7.52
C ALA A 64 0.26 2.07 7.03
N LYS A 65 -0.56 2.63 7.95
CA LYS A 65 -1.80 3.34 7.59
C LYS A 65 -1.52 4.60 6.78
N GLN A 66 -0.49 5.38 7.12
CA GLN A 66 -0.17 6.60 6.41
C GLN A 66 0.33 6.28 5.00
N LEU A 67 1.24 5.32 4.86
CA LEU A 67 1.73 4.84 3.57
C LEU A 67 0.58 4.37 2.66
N ALA A 68 -0.38 3.61 3.21
CA ALA A 68 -1.55 3.18 2.45
C ALA A 68 -2.42 4.35 1.94
N LYS A 69 -2.57 5.42 2.74
CA LYS A 69 -3.30 6.62 2.30
C LYS A 69 -2.55 7.35 1.20
N ASP A 70 -1.24 7.51 1.36
CA ASP A 70 -0.39 8.21 0.39
C ASP A 70 -0.40 7.47 -0.96
N PHE A 71 -0.34 6.14 -0.94
CA PHE A 71 -0.49 5.29 -2.12
C PHE A 71 -1.85 5.51 -2.81
N ILE A 72 -2.95 5.39 -2.06
CA ILE A 72 -4.31 5.58 -2.59
C ILE A 72 -4.50 7.00 -3.14
N ASP A 73 -3.91 8.01 -2.52
CA ASP A 73 -4.00 9.40 -2.96
C ASP A 73 -3.21 9.67 -4.24
N CYS A 74 -2.08 8.98 -4.44
CA CYS A 74 -1.33 9.02 -5.69
C CYS A 74 -2.06 8.30 -6.82
N GLU A 75 -2.52 7.07 -6.61
CA GLU A 75 -3.22 6.28 -7.62
C GLU A 75 -4.54 6.93 -8.04
N ASN A 76 -5.34 7.43 -7.09
CA ASN A 76 -6.58 8.13 -7.43
C ASN A 76 -6.37 9.40 -8.25
N LYS A 77 -5.19 10.04 -8.17
CA LYS A 77 -4.87 11.17 -9.06
C LYS A 77 -4.68 10.67 -10.49
N ILE A 78 -4.04 9.52 -10.69
CA ILE A 78 -3.84 8.90 -12.01
C ILE A 78 -5.20 8.55 -12.63
N TYR A 79 -6.06 7.82 -11.91
CA TYR A 79 -7.39 7.45 -12.42
C TYR A 79 -8.28 8.66 -12.74
N GLN A 80 -8.18 9.77 -11.98
CA GLN A 80 -8.93 11.00 -12.28
C GLN A 80 -8.39 11.73 -13.52
N ILE A 81 -7.09 11.66 -13.78
CA ILE A 81 -6.48 12.24 -14.99
C ILE A 81 -6.97 11.45 -16.22
N ASP A 82 -6.97 10.12 -16.16
CA ASP A 82 -7.41 9.25 -17.26
C ASP A 82 -8.93 9.34 -17.53
N SER A 83 -9.71 9.69 -16.49
CA SER A 83 -11.16 9.90 -16.59
C SER A 83 -11.55 11.29 -17.11
N ASN A 84 -10.62 12.25 -17.15
CA ASN A 84 -10.85 13.54 -17.77
C ASN A 84 -10.59 13.38 -19.27
N PRO A 85 -11.63 13.36 -20.15
CA PRO A 85 -11.38 13.40 -21.57
C PRO A 85 -10.59 14.67 -21.84
N ILE A 86 -9.44 14.52 -22.50
CA ILE A 86 -8.69 15.64 -23.06
C ILE A 86 -9.70 16.39 -23.92
N VAL A 87 -10.19 17.54 -23.45
CA VAL A 87 -10.98 18.46 -24.26
C VAL A 87 -10.02 18.91 -25.36
N THR A 88 -10.15 18.27 -26.52
CA THR A 88 -9.46 18.62 -27.75
C THR A 88 -10.48 19.14 -28.74
#